data_AF-A0A6V7NKW7-F1
#
_entry.id   AF-A0A6V7NKW7-F1
#
_cell.length_a   1.000
_cell.length_b   1.000
_cell.length_c   1.000
_cell.angle_alpha   90.00
_cell.angle_beta   90.00
_cell.angle_gamma   90.00
#
_symmetry.space_group_name_H-M   'P 1'
#
loop_
_entity.id
_entity.type
_entity.pdbx_description
1 polymer ?
#
loop_
_entity_poly.entity_id
_entity_poly.type
_entity_poly.pdbx_seq_one_letter_code
_entity_poly.pdbx_strand_id
1 'polypeptide(L)'
;MILHMNLAAHGPYFPFVRLLFLYQIREKQEPSDVLGEVSRTHHAIQSLDKTISNLEMELAAARATQESILSGSPLSDDLKDTESNGRQKYFMVVGINTAFSSRKRRDSVRATWLPQGEKRKKLEEEKGIIIRFVIGHSATSGGILDKAIEAEDRKHGDFMRLDHVEGYLELSAKTKIYFATAVSMWDAEFYIKVDDDVHVNIATLGTTLARHRSKPRVYVGCMKSGPTPFYLIQGVRYHEPEYWKFGEQGNKYFRHATGQIYAVSKDLAAYISINKHILHRYANEDVSLGAWFIGLDVEHIDDRRLCCGTPPDCEWKAQAGNICVASFDWSCSGICKSAERIREVHQRCGEGENALWSATF
;
A
#
# COMPACT_ATOMS: atom_id res chain seq x y z
N MET A 1 51.23 -12.57 17.90
CA MET A 1 51.33 -12.32 19.35
C MET A 1 49.95 -12.51 19.96
N ILE A 2 49.58 -13.75 20.31
CA ILE A 2 48.44 -14.04 21.19
C ILE A 2 48.85 -15.19 22.11
N LEU A 3 48.53 -14.97 23.38
CA LEU A 3 48.95 -15.62 24.62
C LEU A 3 48.84 -17.15 24.67
N HIS A 4 49.83 -17.75 25.32
CA HIS A 4 49.72 -19.01 26.06
C HIS A 4 48.64 -18.89 27.17
N MET A 5 47.73 -19.86 27.25
CA MET A 5 47.15 -20.27 28.53
C MET A 5 47.42 -21.77 28.73
N ASN A 6 48.29 -22.05 29.70
CA ASN A 6 48.46 -23.36 30.30
C ASN A 6 47.19 -23.72 31.10
N LEU A 7 46.64 -24.89 30.87
CA LEU A 7 45.75 -25.58 31.80
C LEU A 7 46.17 -27.05 31.85
N ALA A 8 46.97 -27.39 32.86
CA ALA A 8 47.14 -28.75 33.33
C ALA A 8 46.21 -28.93 34.54
N ALA A 9 45.23 -29.83 34.43
CA ALA A 9 44.58 -30.45 35.58
C ALA A 9 43.93 -31.78 35.14
N HIS A 10 44.33 -32.84 35.83
CA HIS A 10 44.00 -34.24 35.61
C HIS A 10 42.53 -34.58 35.90
N GLY A 11 41.91 -35.42 35.06
CA GLY A 11 40.62 -36.07 35.28
C GLY A 11 40.39 -37.24 34.31
N PRO A 12 39.69 -38.32 34.71
CA PRO A 12 39.77 -39.64 34.05
C PRO A 12 38.78 -39.75 32.88
N TYR A 13 38.99 -39.00 31.80
CA TYR A 13 38.22 -39.15 30.55
C TYR A 13 39.11 -38.98 29.32
N PHE A 14 40.26 -39.66 29.30
CA PHE A 14 41.26 -39.54 28.23
C PHE A 14 41.50 -40.86 27.47
N PRO A 15 40.43 -41.45 26.87
CA PRO A 15 40.64 -42.11 25.57
C PRO A 15 39.62 -41.76 24.49
N PHE A 16 38.53 -41.03 24.76
CA PHE A 16 37.50 -40.74 23.74
C PHE A 16 37.80 -39.51 22.86
N VAL A 17 38.65 -38.58 23.34
CA VAL A 17 38.98 -37.34 22.59
C VAL A 17 40.02 -37.59 21.48
N ARG A 18 40.76 -38.71 21.54
CA ARG A 18 41.80 -39.04 20.54
C ARG A 18 41.25 -39.72 19.28
N LEU A 19 40.07 -40.36 19.37
CA LEU A 19 39.43 -41.02 18.22
C LEU A 19 38.63 -40.03 17.36
N LEU A 20 38.01 -39.02 17.97
CA LEU A 20 37.34 -37.91 17.26
C LEU A 20 38.34 -37.04 16.49
N PHE A 21 39.55 -36.85 17.03
CA PHE A 21 40.59 -36.06 16.34
C PHE A 21 41.21 -36.77 15.12
N LEU A 22 41.11 -38.10 15.02
CA LEU A 22 41.60 -38.86 13.85
C LEU A 22 40.52 -39.08 12.79
N TYR A 23 39.23 -39.03 13.16
CA TYR A 23 38.13 -39.10 12.19
C TYR A 23 37.91 -37.77 11.45
N GLN A 24 38.32 -36.65 12.05
CA GLN A 24 38.17 -35.31 11.46
C GLN A 24 39.31 -34.90 10.51
N ILE A 25 40.29 -35.78 10.27
CA ILE A 25 41.41 -35.53 9.34
C ILE A 25 41.13 -36.09 7.92
N ARG A 26 39.98 -36.75 7.67
CA ARG A 26 39.68 -37.34 6.35
C ARG A 26 38.66 -36.63 5.46
N GLU A 27 38.14 -35.47 5.83
CA GLU A 27 37.41 -34.60 4.89
C GLU A 27 37.86 -33.15 5.03
N LYS A 28 38.83 -32.75 4.21
CA LYS A 28 39.07 -31.35 3.89
C LYS A 28 38.17 -30.96 2.72
N GLN A 29 37.01 -30.38 3.00
CA GLN A 29 36.38 -29.43 2.08
C GLN A 29 36.71 -28.01 2.57
N GLU A 30 37.27 -27.18 1.70
CA GLU A 30 37.70 -25.83 2.05
C GLU A 30 36.50 -24.89 2.28
N PRO A 31 36.58 -23.97 3.26
CA PRO A 31 35.48 -23.05 3.60
C PRO A 31 35.17 -22.00 2.51
N SER A 32 36.00 -21.87 1.47
CA SER A 32 35.75 -20.98 0.33
C SER A 32 34.72 -21.52 -0.67
N ASP A 33 34.51 -22.83 -0.71
CA ASP A 33 33.63 -23.48 -1.69
C ASP A 33 32.15 -23.36 -1.27
N VAL A 34 31.88 -23.47 0.04
CA VAL A 34 30.54 -23.37 0.64
C VAL A 34 29.93 -21.97 0.46
N LEU A 35 30.73 -20.90 0.62
CA LEU A 35 30.24 -19.53 0.45
C LEU A 35 29.90 -19.21 -1.02
N GLY A 36 30.69 -19.78 -1.95
CA GLY A 36 30.46 -19.69 -3.38
C GLY A 36 29.21 -20.46 -3.83
N GLU A 37 29.00 -21.66 -3.27
CA GLU A 37 27.76 -22.42 -3.50
C GLU A 37 26.53 -21.67 -2.98
N VAL A 38 26.54 -21.16 -1.75
CA VAL A 38 25.41 -20.41 -1.18
C VAL A 38 25.07 -19.17 -2.02
N SER A 39 26.08 -18.45 -2.51
CA SER A 39 25.89 -17.29 -3.40
C SER A 39 25.29 -17.70 -4.75
N ARG A 40 25.73 -18.81 -5.34
CA ARG A 40 25.13 -19.36 -6.58
C ARG A 40 23.70 -19.83 -6.35
N THR A 41 23.40 -20.45 -5.22
CA THR A 41 22.03 -20.86 -4.86
C THR A 41 21.12 -19.64 -4.71
N HIS A 42 21.58 -18.57 -4.05
CA HIS A 42 20.81 -17.32 -3.95
C HIS A 42 20.55 -16.68 -5.30
N HIS A 43 21.53 -16.65 -6.20
CA HIS A 43 21.33 -16.15 -7.56
C HIS A 43 20.36 -17.02 -8.37
N ALA A 44 20.42 -18.35 -8.21
CA ALA A 44 19.48 -19.27 -8.84
C ALA A 44 18.04 -19.05 -8.34
N ILE A 45 17.86 -18.86 -7.02
CA ILE A 45 16.55 -18.55 -6.40
C ILE A 45 16.01 -17.22 -6.94
N GLN A 46 16.83 -16.16 -6.98
CA GLN A 46 16.41 -14.86 -7.54
C GLN A 46 16.02 -14.93 -9.02
N SER A 47 16.75 -15.73 -9.81
CA SER A 47 16.43 -15.95 -11.22
C SER A 47 15.12 -16.73 -11.38
N LEU A 48 14.87 -17.70 -10.50
CA LEU A 48 13.64 -18.48 -10.49
C LEU A 48 12.45 -17.61 -10.09
N ASP A 49 12.56 -16.78 -9.05
CA ASP A 49 11.51 -15.85 -8.61
C ASP A 49 11.15 -14.85 -9.71
N LYS A 50 12.14 -14.36 -10.46
CA LYS A 50 11.92 -13.50 -11.64
C LYS A 50 11.17 -14.23 -12.76
N THR A 51 11.49 -15.51 -12.96
CA THR A 51 10.84 -16.35 -13.97
C THR A 51 9.40 -16.65 -13.57
N ILE A 52 9.15 -16.97 -12.30
CA ILE A 52 7.80 -17.17 -11.74
C ILE A 52 6.98 -15.89 -11.91
N SER A 53 7.52 -14.73 -11.54
CA SER A 53 6.82 -13.44 -11.68
C SER A 53 6.47 -13.13 -13.14
N ASN A 54 7.35 -13.44 -14.09
CA ASN A 54 7.08 -13.27 -15.52
C ASN A 54 5.99 -14.22 -16.01
N LEU A 55 6.04 -15.50 -15.61
CA LEU A 55 5.03 -16.50 -15.97
C LEU A 55 3.66 -16.17 -15.36
N GLU A 56 3.61 -15.61 -14.14
CA GLU A 56 2.37 -15.13 -13.53
C GLU A 56 1.76 -13.96 -14.29
N MET A 57 2.59 -13.01 -14.76
CA MET A 57 2.13 -11.91 -15.62
C MET A 57 1.62 -12.41 -16.98
N GLU A 58 2.32 -13.35 -17.62
CA GLU A 58 1.89 -13.97 -18.87
C GLU A 58 0.59 -14.76 -18.70
N LEU A 59 0.44 -15.49 -17.59
CA LEU A 59 -0.78 -16.23 -17.28
C LEU A 59 -1.96 -15.29 -17.03
N ALA A 60 -1.74 -14.17 -16.34
CA ALA A 60 -2.77 -13.15 -16.13
C ALA A 60 -3.19 -12.51 -17.47
N ALA A 61 -2.24 -12.22 -18.35
CA ALA A 61 -2.51 -11.68 -19.68
C ALA A 61 -3.28 -12.69 -20.56
N ALA A 62 -2.90 -13.97 -20.52
CA ALA A 62 -3.57 -15.05 -21.26
C ALA A 62 -5.01 -15.31 -20.76
N ARG A 63 -5.25 -15.19 -19.46
CA ARG A 63 -6.61 -15.29 -18.89
C ARG A 63 -7.49 -14.12 -19.33
N ALA A 64 -6.95 -12.91 -19.33
CA ALA A 64 -7.68 -11.72 -19.80
C ALA A 64 -8.05 -11.81 -21.29
N THR A 65 -7.18 -12.34 -22.14
CA THR A 65 -7.51 -12.59 -23.56
C THR A 65 -8.53 -13.71 -23.72
N GLN A 66 -8.45 -14.78 -22.92
CA GLN A 66 -9.42 -15.87 -22.98
C GLN A 66 -10.83 -15.44 -22.54
N GLU A 67 -10.94 -14.60 -21.49
CA GLU A 67 -12.21 -14.01 -21.06
C GLU A 67 -12.80 -13.07 -22.12
N SER A 68 -11.95 -12.31 -22.82
CA SER A 68 -12.34 -11.49 -23.96
C SER A 68 -12.88 -12.32 -25.13
N ILE A 69 -12.27 -13.47 -25.43
CA ILE A 69 -12.67 -14.36 -26.54
C ILE A 69 -13.98 -15.09 -26.24
N LEU A 70 -14.21 -15.47 -24.97
CA LEU A 70 -15.45 -16.16 -24.56
C LEU A 70 -16.69 -15.24 -24.55
N SER A 71 -16.50 -13.92 -24.54
CA SER A 71 -17.58 -12.93 -24.56
C SER A 71 -18.04 -12.45 -25.95
N GLY A 72 -17.47 -12.96 -27.06
CA GLY A 72 -17.78 -12.53 -28.43
C GLY A 72 -18.22 -13.65 -29.38
N SER A 73 -19.42 -13.52 -29.96
CA SER A 73 -19.94 -14.33 -31.09
C SER A 73 -19.54 -13.69 -32.44
N PRO A 74 -19.42 -14.42 -33.58
CA PRO A 74 -18.43 -14.12 -34.62
C PRO A 74 -18.94 -13.36 -35.87
N LEU A 75 -17.96 -12.95 -36.70
CA LEU A 75 -17.97 -12.39 -38.08
C LEU A 75 -18.11 -10.86 -38.15
N SER A 76 -17.32 -10.10 -38.94
CA SER A 76 -16.69 -10.37 -40.24
C SER A 76 -15.34 -9.65 -40.41
N ASP A 77 -14.47 -10.21 -41.24
CA ASP A 77 -13.28 -9.57 -41.82
C ASP A 77 -13.61 -8.20 -42.42
N ASP A 78 -12.99 -7.15 -41.91
CA ASP A 78 -12.54 -6.03 -42.72
C ASP A 78 -11.42 -5.28 -41.99
N LEU A 79 -10.24 -5.35 -42.59
CA LEU A 79 -9.01 -4.72 -42.16
C LEU A 79 -9.16 -3.20 -42.12
N LYS A 80 -9.28 -2.64 -40.91
CA LYS A 80 -8.86 -1.27 -40.63
C LYS A 80 -7.92 -1.29 -39.43
N ASP A 81 -6.74 -0.74 -39.66
CA ASP A 81 -5.71 -0.42 -38.66
C ASP A 81 -6.37 0.05 -37.36
N THR A 82 -6.36 -0.83 -36.36
CA THR A 82 -6.62 -0.44 -34.98
C THR A 82 -5.26 -0.18 -34.37
N GLU A 83 -4.89 1.10 -34.35
CA GLU A 83 -3.91 1.62 -33.41
C GLU A 83 -4.16 0.98 -32.04
N SER A 84 -3.09 0.45 -31.44
CA SER A 84 -2.97 -0.11 -30.09
C SER A 84 -4.26 -0.07 -29.25
N ASN A 85 -4.77 -1.23 -28.83
CA ASN A 85 -5.74 -1.35 -27.73
C ASN A 85 -5.15 -0.74 -26.45
N GLY A 86 -5.16 0.59 -26.35
CA GLY A 86 -4.69 1.35 -25.22
C GLY A 86 -5.69 1.15 -24.10
N ARG A 87 -5.21 0.69 -22.94
CA ARG A 87 -6.04 0.67 -21.73
C ARG A 87 -6.64 2.05 -21.51
N GLN A 88 -7.92 2.10 -21.15
CA GLN A 88 -8.60 3.34 -20.76
C GLN A 88 -7.72 4.09 -19.75
N LYS A 89 -7.41 5.35 -20.05
CA LYS A 89 -6.65 6.20 -19.14
C LYS A 89 -7.58 6.81 -18.09
N TYR A 90 -7.17 6.71 -16.85
CA TYR A 90 -7.87 7.26 -15.69
C TYR A 90 -7.10 8.45 -15.12
N PHE A 91 -7.82 9.38 -14.51
CA PHE A 91 -7.19 10.47 -13.80
C PHE A 91 -6.61 9.98 -12.46
N MET A 92 -7.42 9.28 -11.66
CA MET A 92 -6.94 8.76 -10.38
C MET A 92 -7.66 7.48 -9.93
N VAL A 93 -6.92 6.65 -9.18
CA VAL A 93 -7.42 5.44 -8.53
C VAL A 93 -7.29 5.61 -7.02
N VAL A 94 -8.41 5.51 -6.31
CA VAL A 94 -8.49 5.64 -4.85
C VAL A 94 -8.79 4.28 -4.22
N GLY A 95 -7.84 3.76 -3.45
CA GLY A 95 -7.98 2.57 -2.63
C GLY A 95 -8.31 2.92 -1.19
N ILE A 96 -9.48 2.51 -0.72
CA ILE A 96 -9.92 2.68 0.67
C ILE A 96 -9.54 1.42 1.44
N ASN A 97 -8.45 1.45 2.20
CA ASN A 97 -8.03 0.33 3.03
C ASN A 97 -9.07 0.06 4.13
N THR A 98 -9.58 -1.17 4.16
CA THR A 98 -10.62 -1.61 5.10
C THR A 98 -10.31 -3.00 5.67
N ALA A 99 -11.04 -3.45 6.69
CA ALA A 99 -10.89 -4.78 7.28
C ALA A 99 -12.22 -5.53 7.35
N PHE A 100 -12.18 -6.83 7.64
CA PHE A 100 -13.40 -7.65 7.79
C PHE A 100 -14.38 -7.08 8.83
N SER A 101 -13.86 -6.57 9.95
CA SER A 101 -14.65 -5.96 11.03
C SER A 101 -15.26 -4.59 10.67
N SER A 102 -14.82 -3.96 9.58
CA SER A 102 -15.18 -2.58 9.22
C SER A 102 -16.49 -2.44 8.45
N ARG A 103 -17.39 -3.43 8.48
CA ARG A 103 -18.64 -3.41 7.69
C ARG A 103 -19.43 -2.11 7.86
N LYS A 104 -19.67 -1.71 9.12
CA LYS A 104 -20.41 -0.47 9.43
C LYS A 104 -19.71 0.78 8.91
N ARG A 105 -18.36 0.81 8.93
CA ARG A 105 -17.58 1.93 8.39
C ARG A 105 -17.74 2.04 6.88
N ARG A 106 -17.64 0.92 6.15
CA ARG A 106 -17.88 0.90 4.70
C ARG A 106 -19.27 1.39 4.34
N ASP A 107 -20.30 0.93 5.06
CA ASP A 107 -21.67 1.38 4.86
C ASP A 107 -21.81 2.90 5.14
N SER A 108 -21.10 3.43 6.15
CA SER A 108 -21.10 4.87 6.45
C SER A 108 -20.38 5.71 5.38
N VAL A 109 -19.27 5.21 4.81
CA VAL A 109 -18.55 5.85 3.70
C VAL A 109 -19.42 5.89 2.43
N ARG A 110 -20.09 4.77 2.11
CA ARG A 110 -21.08 4.67 1.03
C ARG A 110 -22.27 5.61 1.19
N ALA A 111 -22.72 5.80 2.43
CA ALA A 111 -23.82 6.71 2.75
C ALA A 111 -23.42 8.19 2.77
N THR A 112 -22.14 8.50 2.54
CA THR A 112 -21.60 9.85 2.58
C THR A 112 -20.85 10.18 1.29
N TRP A 113 -19.52 10.11 1.30
CA TRP A 113 -18.70 10.67 0.25
C TRP A 113 -18.42 9.72 -0.92
N LEU A 114 -18.69 8.41 -0.79
CA LEU A 114 -18.46 7.44 -1.87
C LEU A 114 -19.70 7.28 -2.76
N PRO A 115 -19.66 7.68 -4.04
CA PRO A 115 -20.79 7.49 -4.95
C PRO A 115 -21.08 6.00 -5.19
N GLN A 116 -22.36 5.66 -5.31
CA GLN A 116 -22.84 4.27 -5.49
C GLN A 116 -23.61 4.09 -6.80
N GLY A 117 -23.70 2.84 -7.26
CA GLY A 117 -24.51 2.45 -8.41
C GLY A 117 -24.15 3.24 -9.67
N GLU A 118 -25.15 3.80 -10.35
CA GLU A 118 -24.97 4.59 -11.58
C GLU A 118 -24.11 5.85 -11.36
N LYS A 119 -24.16 6.47 -10.18
CA LYS A 119 -23.27 7.60 -9.88
C LYS A 119 -21.80 7.17 -9.85
N ARG A 120 -21.51 5.95 -9.41
CA ARG A 120 -20.13 5.43 -9.42
C ARG A 120 -19.67 5.15 -10.85
N LYS A 121 -20.48 4.49 -11.68
CA LYS A 121 -20.15 4.25 -13.09
C LYS A 121 -19.91 5.56 -13.84
N LYS A 122 -20.80 6.53 -13.66
CA LYS A 122 -20.66 7.89 -14.20
C LYS A 122 -19.35 8.56 -13.77
N LEU A 123 -18.93 8.39 -12.52
CA LEU A 123 -17.66 8.91 -12.02
C LEU A 123 -16.46 8.26 -12.73
N GLU A 124 -16.52 6.95 -12.96
CA GLU A 124 -15.46 6.19 -13.62
C GLU A 124 -15.36 6.56 -15.11
N GLU A 125 -16.49 6.70 -15.79
CA GLU A 125 -16.58 6.98 -17.23
C GLU A 125 -16.30 8.46 -17.55
N GLU A 126 -16.96 9.40 -16.86
CA GLU A 126 -16.89 10.82 -17.22
C GLU A 126 -15.72 11.56 -16.56
N LYS A 127 -15.28 11.14 -15.37
CA LYS A 127 -14.20 11.81 -14.63
C LYS A 127 -12.91 10.99 -14.60
N GLY A 128 -12.94 9.74 -15.03
CA GLY A 128 -11.78 8.86 -14.95
C GLY A 128 -11.33 8.60 -13.51
N ILE A 129 -12.26 8.58 -12.55
CA ILE A 129 -11.95 8.36 -11.13
C ILE A 129 -12.46 6.99 -10.71
N ILE A 130 -11.54 6.09 -10.35
CA ILE A 130 -11.86 4.78 -9.78
C ILE A 130 -11.77 4.87 -8.27
N ILE A 131 -12.78 4.37 -7.54
CA ILE A 131 -12.73 4.26 -6.08
C ILE A 131 -13.16 2.85 -5.67
N ARG A 132 -12.33 2.16 -4.89
CA ARG A 132 -12.59 0.79 -4.42
C ARG A 132 -12.20 0.60 -2.96
N PHE A 133 -12.96 -0.19 -2.23
CA PHE A 133 -12.55 -0.73 -0.93
C PHE A 133 -11.51 -1.83 -1.13
N VAL A 134 -10.34 -1.65 -0.53
CA VAL A 134 -9.20 -2.56 -0.68
C VAL A 134 -9.18 -3.53 0.49
N ILE A 135 -9.30 -4.82 0.17
CA ILE A 135 -9.35 -5.88 1.17
C ILE A 135 -8.69 -7.16 0.63
N GLY A 136 -7.90 -7.81 1.47
CA GLY A 136 -7.37 -9.15 1.24
C GLY A 136 -8.37 -10.25 1.56
N HIS A 137 -7.87 -11.47 1.71
CA HIS A 137 -8.63 -12.64 2.10
C HIS A 137 -8.32 -13.06 3.54
N SER A 138 -9.18 -13.88 4.11
CA SER A 138 -8.93 -14.42 5.44
C SER A 138 -7.85 -15.52 5.40
N ALA A 139 -7.27 -15.86 6.55
CA ALA A 139 -6.26 -16.92 6.64
C ALA A 139 -6.81 -18.28 6.17
N THR A 140 -8.12 -18.51 6.28
CA THR A 140 -8.81 -19.68 5.72
C THR A 140 -9.57 -19.24 4.48
N SER A 141 -8.93 -19.34 3.32
CA SER A 141 -9.55 -18.95 2.05
C SER A 141 -10.92 -19.62 1.86
N GLY A 142 -11.93 -18.82 1.52
CA GLY A 142 -13.33 -19.27 1.39
C GLY A 142 -14.07 -19.44 2.73
N GLY A 143 -13.50 -18.94 3.83
CA GLY A 143 -14.12 -18.92 5.14
C GLY A 143 -15.34 -18.01 5.23
N ILE A 144 -15.98 -17.97 6.41
CA ILE A 144 -17.19 -17.16 6.66
C ILE A 144 -16.95 -15.67 6.40
N LEU A 145 -15.76 -15.18 6.78
CA LEU A 145 -15.36 -13.79 6.57
C LEU A 145 -15.26 -13.45 5.08
N ASP A 146 -14.66 -14.32 4.27
CA ASP A 146 -14.56 -14.13 2.83
C ASP A 146 -15.94 -14.18 2.15
N LYS A 147 -16.79 -15.13 2.53
CA LYS A 147 -18.17 -15.22 2.02
C LYS A 147 -19.00 -13.97 2.34
N ALA A 148 -18.79 -13.37 3.51
CA ALA A 148 -19.46 -12.12 3.88
C ALA A 148 -19.03 -10.96 2.98
N ILE A 149 -17.74 -10.89 2.62
CA ILE A 149 -17.24 -9.89 1.67
C ILE A 149 -17.73 -10.18 0.25
N GLU A 150 -17.76 -11.43 -0.20
CA GLU A 150 -18.30 -11.81 -1.52
C GLU A 150 -19.78 -11.43 -1.66
N ALA A 151 -20.58 -11.62 -0.60
CA ALA A 151 -21.98 -11.21 -0.60
C ALA A 151 -22.13 -9.69 -0.66
N GLU A 152 -21.26 -8.95 0.03
CA GLU A 152 -21.22 -7.49 -0.04
C GLU A 152 -20.79 -6.98 -1.41
N ASP A 153 -19.74 -7.57 -1.98
CA ASP A 153 -19.22 -7.21 -3.29
C ASP A 153 -20.22 -7.52 -4.40
N ARG A 154 -20.95 -8.64 -4.32
CA ARG A 154 -22.04 -8.91 -5.26
C ARG A 154 -23.15 -7.86 -5.22
N LYS A 155 -23.36 -7.24 -4.06
CA LYS A 155 -24.39 -6.20 -3.88
C LYS A 155 -23.91 -4.83 -4.35
N HIS A 156 -22.66 -4.47 -4.09
CA HIS A 156 -22.16 -3.11 -4.29
C HIS A 156 -21.14 -2.99 -5.43
N GLY A 157 -20.38 -4.04 -5.72
CA GLY A 157 -19.35 -4.11 -6.76
C GLY A 157 -18.24 -3.08 -6.60
N ASP A 158 -17.97 -2.67 -5.36
CA ASP A 158 -17.02 -1.61 -5.00
C ASP A 158 -15.76 -2.12 -4.31
N PHE A 159 -15.47 -3.42 -4.34
CA PHE A 159 -14.22 -3.95 -3.79
C PHE A 159 -13.11 -4.09 -4.82
N MET A 160 -11.89 -4.06 -4.30
CA MET A 160 -10.68 -4.54 -4.92
C MET A 160 -10.12 -5.63 -4.00
N ARG A 161 -10.23 -6.88 -4.45
CA ARG A 161 -9.74 -8.05 -3.72
C ARG A 161 -8.24 -8.21 -3.97
N LEU A 162 -7.46 -8.30 -2.90
CA LEU A 162 -6.02 -8.52 -2.97
C LEU A 162 -5.68 -9.99 -2.67
N ASP A 163 -4.64 -10.49 -3.32
CA ASP A 163 -3.97 -11.72 -2.91
C ASP A 163 -3.06 -11.42 -1.71
N HIS A 164 -3.71 -11.29 -0.55
CA HIS A 164 -3.10 -10.87 0.70
C HIS A 164 -3.89 -11.45 1.87
N VAL A 165 -3.22 -12.16 2.77
CA VAL A 165 -3.84 -12.58 4.03
C VAL A 165 -3.95 -11.37 4.96
N GLU A 166 -5.18 -10.97 5.28
CA GLU A 166 -5.42 -9.88 6.22
C GLU A 166 -4.90 -10.25 7.63
N GLY A 167 -4.12 -9.34 8.21
CA GLY A 167 -3.56 -9.48 9.54
C GLY A 167 -3.25 -8.12 10.18
N TYR A 168 -3.22 -8.07 11.51
CA TYR A 168 -3.03 -6.81 12.25
C TYR A 168 -1.70 -6.10 11.93
N LEU A 169 -0.63 -6.87 11.68
CA LEU A 169 0.72 -6.34 11.40
C LEU A 169 1.05 -6.30 9.90
N GLU A 170 0.08 -6.54 9.03
CA GLU A 170 0.32 -6.72 7.60
C GLU A 170 -0.04 -5.48 6.76
N LEU A 171 -0.35 -4.34 7.39
CA LEU A 171 -0.77 -3.11 6.70
C LEU A 171 0.25 -2.62 5.66
N SER A 172 1.55 -2.62 5.98
CA SER A 172 2.60 -2.24 5.03
C SER A 172 2.66 -3.20 3.83
N ALA A 173 2.36 -4.48 4.05
CA ALA A 173 2.28 -5.48 3.00
C ALA A 173 1.06 -5.24 2.10
N LYS A 174 -0.09 -4.99 2.73
CA LYS A 174 -1.34 -4.66 2.05
C LYS A 174 -1.20 -3.43 1.16
N THR A 175 -0.61 -2.35 1.65
CA THR A 175 -0.38 -1.13 0.87
C THR A 175 0.54 -1.39 -0.32
N LYS A 176 1.61 -2.16 -0.14
CA LYS A 176 2.50 -2.55 -1.22
C LYS A 176 1.78 -3.34 -2.31
N ILE A 177 0.98 -4.34 -1.92
CA ILE A 177 0.19 -5.17 -2.83
C ILE A 177 -0.89 -4.33 -3.52
N TYR A 178 -1.56 -3.43 -2.78
CA TYR A 178 -2.53 -2.50 -3.32
C TYR A 178 -1.97 -1.70 -4.50
N PHE A 179 -0.84 -1.02 -4.33
CA PHE A 179 -0.24 -0.24 -5.42
C PHE A 179 0.14 -1.12 -6.61
N ALA A 180 0.74 -2.29 -6.34
CA ALA A 180 1.11 -3.23 -7.41
C ALA A 180 -0.11 -3.70 -8.22
N THR A 181 -1.18 -4.10 -7.55
CA THR A 181 -2.42 -4.55 -8.19
C THR A 181 -3.17 -3.39 -8.85
N ALA A 182 -3.17 -2.19 -8.27
CA ALA A 182 -3.87 -1.04 -8.85
C ALA A 182 -3.23 -0.63 -10.17
N VAL A 183 -1.90 -0.59 -10.23
CA VAL A 183 -1.15 -0.32 -11.47
C VAL A 183 -1.36 -1.40 -12.52
N SER A 184 -1.51 -2.67 -12.13
CA SER A 184 -1.76 -3.75 -13.08
C SER A 184 -3.18 -3.73 -13.66
N MET A 185 -4.16 -3.22 -12.90
CA MET A 185 -5.56 -3.15 -13.30
C MET A 185 -5.92 -1.87 -14.07
N TRP A 186 -5.44 -0.71 -13.62
CA TRP A 186 -5.84 0.60 -14.17
C TRP A 186 -4.61 1.43 -14.54
N ASP A 187 -4.63 2.01 -15.74
CA ASP A 187 -3.65 3.03 -16.15
C ASP A 187 -4.13 4.40 -15.69
N ALA A 188 -3.59 4.91 -14.58
CA ALA A 188 -4.00 6.17 -13.97
C ALA A 188 -2.82 7.14 -13.75
N GLU A 189 -3.10 8.44 -13.76
CA GLU A 189 -2.07 9.46 -13.47
C GLU A 189 -1.66 9.47 -11.99
N PHE A 190 -2.61 9.23 -11.09
CA PHE A 190 -2.39 9.18 -9.64
C PHE A 190 -3.03 7.94 -8.99
N TYR A 191 -2.35 7.43 -7.96
CA TYR A 191 -2.84 6.35 -7.11
C TYR A 191 -2.86 6.82 -5.66
N ILE A 192 -3.98 6.62 -4.97
CA ILE A 192 -4.27 7.21 -3.67
C ILE A 192 -4.66 6.11 -2.70
N LYS A 193 -4.06 6.11 -1.51
CA LYS A 193 -4.52 5.30 -0.39
C LYS A 193 -5.29 6.18 0.58
N VAL A 194 -6.39 5.66 1.11
CA VAL A 194 -7.24 6.30 2.13
C VAL A 194 -7.64 5.25 3.18
N ASP A 195 -7.74 5.64 4.45
CA ASP A 195 -8.34 4.78 5.50
C ASP A 195 -9.88 4.86 5.52
N ASP A 196 -10.54 3.77 5.91
CA ASP A 196 -12.01 3.67 5.96
C ASP A 196 -12.70 4.50 7.06
N ASP A 197 -11.93 5.20 7.88
CA ASP A 197 -12.40 6.14 8.90
C ASP A 197 -12.00 7.60 8.61
N VAL A 198 -11.80 7.95 7.34
CA VAL A 198 -11.51 9.32 6.88
C VAL A 198 -12.66 9.87 6.03
N HIS A 199 -13.00 11.15 6.22
CA HIS A 199 -13.90 11.87 5.30
C HIS A 199 -13.06 12.53 4.19
N VAL A 200 -13.50 12.37 2.94
CA VAL A 200 -12.79 12.90 1.76
C VAL A 200 -13.75 13.73 0.90
N ASN A 201 -13.26 14.88 0.44
CA ASN A 201 -13.89 15.71 -0.57
C ASN A 201 -13.25 15.40 -1.94
N ILE A 202 -13.92 14.59 -2.76
CA ILE A 202 -13.35 14.00 -3.99
C ILE A 202 -13.02 15.07 -5.02
N ALA A 203 -13.87 16.09 -5.20
CA ALA A 203 -13.62 17.16 -6.15
C ALA A 203 -12.40 17.97 -5.71
N THR A 204 -12.33 18.30 -4.42
CA THR A 204 -11.20 19.01 -3.84
C THR A 204 -9.90 18.21 -3.94
N LEU A 205 -9.94 16.89 -3.76
CA LEU A 205 -8.81 15.98 -4.00
C LEU A 205 -8.38 16.06 -5.47
N GLY A 206 -9.33 15.90 -6.40
CA GLY A 206 -9.06 15.94 -7.83
C GLY A 206 -8.43 17.26 -8.28
N THR A 207 -8.99 18.40 -7.86
CA THR A 207 -8.44 19.73 -8.19
C THR A 207 -7.05 19.93 -7.60
N THR A 208 -6.76 19.33 -6.45
CA THR A 208 -5.44 19.39 -5.83
C THR A 208 -4.41 18.62 -6.65
N LEU A 209 -4.74 17.38 -7.05
CA LEU A 209 -3.83 16.54 -7.84
C LEU A 209 -3.65 17.04 -9.28
N ALA A 210 -4.68 17.65 -9.88
CA ALA A 210 -4.62 18.22 -11.23
C ALA A 210 -3.48 19.25 -11.38
N ARG A 211 -3.16 20.00 -10.31
CA ARG A 211 -2.06 20.99 -10.27
C ARG A 211 -0.66 20.36 -10.39
N HIS A 212 -0.57 19.04 -10.23
CA HIS A 212 0.69 18.31 -10.20
C HIS A 212 0.87 17.36 -11.39
N ARG A 213 -0.04 17.36 -12.38
CA ARG A 213 0.01 16.49 -13.57
C ARG A 213 1.29 16.60 -14.39
N SER A 214 1.89 17.79 -14.45
CA SER A 214 3.12 18.02 -15.22
C SER A 214 4.38 17.47 -14.56
N LYS A 215 4.27 16.91 -13.36
CA LYS A 215 5.40 16.44 -12.56
C LYS A 215 5.41 14.92 -12.53
N PRO A 216 6.50 14.26 -12.95
CA PRO A 216 6.52 12.80 -13.12
C PRO A 216 6.51 12.04 -11.78
N ARG A 217 7.25 12.52 -10.77
CA ARG A 217 7.46 11.84 -9.48
C ARG A 217 6.99 12.71 -8.32
N VAL A 218 5.72 12.58 -7.97
CA VAL A 218 5.09 13.39 -6.92
C VAL A 218 4.53 12.49 -5.85
N TYR A 219 4.88 12.80 -4.61
CA TYR A 219 4.28 12.23 -3.41
C TYR A 219 3.55 13.34 -2.65
N VAL A 220 2.23 13.30 -2.65
CA VAL A 220 1.35 14.32 -2.05
C VAL A 220 0.73 13.79 -0.77
N GLY A 221 0.80 14.58 0.28
CA GLY A 221 0.24 14.22 1.58
C GLY A 221 0.33 15.37 2.57
N CYS A 222 -0.21 15.17 3.76
CA CYS A 222 0.13 16.02 4.89
C CYS A 222 1.49 15.55 5.43
N MET A 223 2.56 16.26 5.08
CA MET A 223 3.91 15.81 5.37
C MET A 223 4.24 16.06 6.85
N LYS A 224 4.80 15.04 7.49
CA LYS A 224 5.30 15.10 8.85
C LYS A 224 6.77 14.67 8.91
N SER A 225 7.45 15.25 9.90
CA SER A 225 8.77 14.84 10.37
C SER A 225 8.75 15.06 11.86
N GLY A 226 8.94 14.01 12.65
CA GLY A 226 8.71 14.06 14.09
C GLY A 226 9.72 13.23 14.85
N PRO A 227 10.01 13.59 16.11
CA PRO A 227 10.95 12.85 16.92
C PRO A 227 10.46 11.41 17.12
N THR A 228 11.40 10.47 17.24
CA THR A 228 11.16 9.04 17.41
C THR A 228 10.56 8.59 18.77
N PRO A 229 10.42 9.36 19.87
CA PRO A 229 10.23 8.74 21.18
C PRO A 229 8.91 7.97 21.35
N PHE A 230 7.85 8.28 20.59
CA PHE A 230 6.64 7.44 20.57
C PHE A 230 6.84 6.08 19.89
N TYR A 231 7.90 5.90 19.10
CA TYR A 231 8.25 4.67 18.39
C TYR A 231 9.33 3.86 19.13
N LEU A 232 9.98 4.45 20.15
CA LEU A 232 11.05 3.84 20.95
C LEU A 232 10.54 3.07 22.19
N ILE A 233 9.29 3.31 22.60
CA ILE A 233 8.73 2.73 23.83
C ILE A 233 8.12 1.36 23.51
N GLN A 234 8.68 0.29 24.06
CA GLN A 234 8.07 -1.04 23.94
C GLN A 234 6.64 -1.04 24.52
N GLY A 235 5.69 -1.62 23.79
CA GLY A 235 4.29 -1.75 24.21
C GLY A 235 3.35 -0.65 23.72
N VAL A 236 3.83 0.36 22.99
CA VAL A 236 2.97 1.35 22.32
C VAL A 236 2.60 0.88 20.91
N ARG A 237 1.43 1.31 20.42
CA ARG A 237 0.81 0.87 19.15
C ARG A 237 1.71 1.01 17.91
N TYR A 238 2.68 1.92 17.95
CA TYR A 238 3.50 2.30 16.79
C TYR A 238 4.99 1.94 16.96
N HIS A 239 5.35 1.13 17.97
CA HIS A 239 6.75 0.75 18.18
C HIS A 239 7.34 0.08 16.93
N GLU A 240 8.50 0.55 16.51
CA GLU A 240 9.23 0.05 15.34
C GLU A 240 10.52 -0.63 15.80
N PRO A 241 10.61 -1.99 15.78
CA PRO A 241 11.80 -2.70 16.25
C PRO A 241 13.09 -2.29 15.54
N GLU A 242 13.00 -1.89 14.27
CA GLU A 242 14.14 -1.51 13.44
C GLU A 242 14.35 0.02 13.40
N TYR A 243 13.86 0.77 14.41
CA TYR A 243 13.94 2.23 14.44
C TYR A 243 15.36 2.78 14.28
N TRP A 244 16.37 2.01 14.70
CA TRP A 244 17.79 2.34 14.64
C TRP A 244 18.28 2.59 13.20
N LYS A 245 17.58 2.06 12.19
CA LYS A 245 17.86 2.31 10.76
C LYS A 245 17.51 3.73 10.32
N PHE A 246 16.65 4.43 11.05
CA PHE A 246 16.25 5.81 10.74
C PHE A 246 17.10 6.85 11.47
N GLY A 247 18.02 6.40 12.33
CA GLY A 247 18.87 7.26 13.13
C GLY A 247 18.92 6.88 14.61
N GLU A 248 19.65 7.68 15.37
CA GLU A 248 19.86 7.53 16.81
C GLU A 248 18.79 8.28 17.63
N GLN A 249 18.87 8.14 18.95
CA GLN A 249 17.94 8.78 19.89
C GLN A 249 17.93 10.30 19.71
N GLY A 250 16.76 10.87 19.43
CA GLY A 250 16.58 12.30 19.15
C GLY A 250 16.51 12.64 17.65
N ASN A 251 16.85 11.70 16.76
CA ASN A 251 16.60 11.88 15.34
C ASN A 251 15.09 11.93 15.06
N LYS A 252 14.73 12.64 14.00
CA LYS A 252 13.36 12.67 13.50
C LYS A 252 13.23 11.63 12.41
N TYR A 253 12.09 10.97 12.30
CA TYR A 253 11.76 10.22 11.09
C TYR A 253 11.96 11.12 9.86
N PHE A 254 12.48 10.52 8.79
CA PHE A 254 12.53 11.18 7.49
C PHE A 254 11.13 11.67 7.09
N ARG A 255 11.07 12.64 6.19
CA ARG A 255 9.81 13.25 5.78
C ARG A 255 8.93 12.23 5.07
N HIS A 256 7.72 12.03 5.57
CA HIS A 256 6.70 11.17 4.98
C HIS A 256 5.30 11.74 5.23
N ALA A 257 4.31 11.32 4.45
CA ALA A 257 2.92 11.72 4.66
C ALA A 257 2.31 10.99 5.87
N THR A 258 1.26 11.57 6.44
CA THR A 258 0.39 10.89 7.41
C THR A 258 -0.34 9.70 6.77
N GLY A 259 -0.46 8.58 7.48
CA GLY A 259 -1.08 7.36 6.94
C GLY A 259 -2.55 7.45 6.54
N GLN A 260 -3.33 8.42 7.04
CA GLN A 260 -4.78 8.50 6.78
C GLN A 260 -5.13 8.65 5.29
N ILE A 261 -4.35 9.46 4.58
CA ILE A 261 -4.50 9.68 3.14
C ILE A 261 -3.20 10.22 2.54
N TYR A 262 -2.84 9.70 1.38
CA TYR A 262 -1.76 10.23 0.55
C TYR A 262 -1.93 9.77 -0.90
N ALA A 263 -1.32 10.52 -1.82
CA ALA A 263 -1.33 10.24 -3.25
C ALA A 263 0.09 10.14 -3.79
N VAL A 264 0.30 9.22 -4.74
CA VAL A 264 1.55 9.07 -5.47
C VAL A 264 1.26 9.11 -6.97
N SER A 265 2.18 9.70 -7.75
CA SER A 265 2.09 9.69 -9.20
C SER A 265 2.28 8.29 -9.78
N LYS A 266 1.85 8.10 -11.03
CA LYS A 266 2.01 6.85 -11.79
C LYS A 266 3.42 6.26 -11.72
N ASP A 267 4.45 7.08 -11.91
CA ASP A 267 5.84 6.61 -11.90
C ASP A 267 6.25 6.01 -10.55
N LEU A 268 5.78 6.61 -9.44
CA LEU A 268 6.06 6.09 -8.11
C LEU A 268 5.26 4.83 -7.80
N ALA A 269 3.99 4.76 -8.23
CA ALA A 269 3.20 3.56 -8.10
C ALA A 269 3.81 2.40 -8.93
N ALA A 270 4.28 2.69 -10.15
CA ALA A 270 4.98 1.73 -10.99
C ALA A 270 6.30 1.29 -10.37
N TYR A 271 7.07 2.22 -9.77
CA TYR A 271 8.28 1.89 -9.00
C TYR A 271 7.97 0.90 -7.87
N ILE A 272 6.89 1.13 -7.10
CA ILE A 272 6.47 0.20 -6.05
C ILE A 272 6.14 -1.17 -6.63
N SER A 273 5.37 -1.21 -7.72
CA SER A 273 4.97 -2.45 -8.38
C SER A 273 6.17 -3.28 -8.85
N ILE A 274 7.12 -2.64 -9.54
CA ILE A 274 8.34 -3.28 -10.08
C ILE A 274 9.25 -3.79 -8.96
N ASN A 275 9.41 -2.99 -7.89
CA ASN A 275 10.39 -3.29 -6.84
C ASN A 275 9.77 -3.98 -5.62
N LYS A 276 8.50 -4.41 -5.69
CA LYS A 276 7.73 -4.90 -4.52
C LYS A 276 8.45 -5.97 -3.68
N HIS A 277 9.28 -6.81 -4.29
CA HIS A 277 9.98 -7.90 -3.59
C HIS A 277 11.15 -7.42 -2.72
N ILE A 278 11.76 -6.29 -3.05
CA ILE A 278 12.91 -5.72 -2.31
C ILE A 278 12.51 -4.58 -1.37
N LEU A 279 11.30 -4.01 -1.55
CA LEU A 279 10.79 -2.96 -0.69
C LEU A 279 10.51 -3.49 0.72
N HIS A 280 11.32 -3.00 1.66
CA HIS A 280 11.24 -3.33 3.07
C HIS A 280 9.93 -2.87 3.70
N ARG A 281 9.41 -3.63 4.67
CA ARG A 281 8.15 -3.36 5.36
C ARG A 281 8.48 -3.05 6.82
N TYR A 282 8.33 -1.80 7.22
CA TYR A 282 8.34 -1.40 8.62
C TYR A 282 6.96 -1.63 9.23
N ALA A 283 6.87 -1.67 10.56
CA ALA A 283 5.62 -1.83 11.31
C ALA A 283 4.61 -0.73 11.01
N ASN A 284 5.11 0.49 10.75
CA ASN A 284 4.29 1.61 10.33
C ASN A 284 4.23 1.68 8.80
N GLU A 285 3.02 1.68 8.26
CA GLU A 285 2.77 1.67 6.81
C GLU A 285 3.15 2.99 6.14
N ASP A 286 2.87 4.12 6.78
CA ASP A 286 3.19 5.45 6.27
C ASP A 286 4.69 5.73 6.28
N VAL A 287 5.39 5.24 7.30
CA VAL A 287 6.86 5.18 7.35
C VAL A 287 7.39 4.29 6.23
N SER A 288 6.82 3.10 6.02
CA SER A 288 7.26 2.20 4.93
C SER A 288 7.23 2.88 3.58
N LEU A 289 6.12 3.53 3.25
CA LEU A 289 5.98 4.23 1.99
C LEU A 289 7.03 5.34 1.81
N GLY A 290 7.21 6.21 2.80
CA GLY A 290 8.19 7.30 2.69
C GLY A 290 9.63 6.78 2.60
N ALA A 291 9.94 5.65 3.24
CA ALA A 291 11.26 5.03 3.15
C ALA A 291 11.56 4.52 1.73
N TRP A 292 10.54 4.08 0.98
CA TRP A 292 10.71 3.65 -0.41
C TRP A 292 11.09 4.79 -1.35
N PHE A 293 10.81 6.04 -0.96
CA PHE A 293 11.05 7.22 -1.79
C PHE A 293 12.26 8.05 -1.37
N ILE A 294 12.86 7.77 -0.20
CA ILE A 294 13.95 8.60 0.36
C ILE A 294 15.19 8.70 -0.54
N GLY A 295 15.49 7.62 -1.27
CA GLY A 295 16.64 7.55 -2.20
C GLY A 295 16.30 7.95 -3.63
N LEU A 296 15.06 8.39 -3.88
CA LEU A 296 14.57 8.75 -5.21
C LEU A 296 14.43 10.27 -5.34
N ASP A 297 14.55 10.77 -6.57
CA ASP A 297 14.29 12.17 -6.91
C ASP A 297 12.77 12.45 -6.94
N VAL A 298 12.16 12.54 -5.77
CA VAL A 298 10.72 12.68 -5.56
C VAL A 298 10.36 14.03 -4.97
N GLU A 299 9.41 14.73 -5.59
CA GLU A 299 8.85 15.93 -5.02
C GLU A 299 7.82 15.60 -3.95
N HIS A 300 8.16 15.93 -2.70
CA HIS A 300 7.28 15.76 -1.55
C HIS A 300 6.40 17.01 -1.37
N ILE A 301 5.14 16.92 -1.77
CA ILE A 301 4.17 18.01 -1.64
C ILE A 301 3.48 17.93 -0.27
N ASP A 302 3.72 18.95 0.56
CA ASP A 302 3.04 19.13 1.85
C ASP A 302 1.76 19.93 1.69
N ASP A 303 0.62 19.24 1.60
CA ASP A 303 -0.70 19.87 1.57
C ASP A 303 -1.45 19.61 2.88
N ARG A 304 -1.54 20.66 3.70
CA ARG A 304 -2.22 20.63 5.00
C ARG A 304 -3.73 20.44 4.91
N ARG A 305 -4.33 20.56 3.73
CA ARG A 305 -5.75 20.26 3.50
C ARG A 305 -6.03 18.75 3.51
N LEU A 306 -5.00 17.90 3.44
CA LEU A 306 -5.11 16.44 3.58
C LEU A 306 -5.17 15.95 5.03
N CYS A 307 -5.07 16.85 6.03
CA CYS A 307 -5.05 16.50 7.45
C CYS A 307 -5.80 17.51 8.32
N CYS A 308 -6.95 17.99 7.85
CA CYS A 308 -7.80 18.84 8.68
C CYS A 308 -8.41 18.05 9.84
N GLY A 309 -8.61 18.73 10.97
CA GLY A 309 -9.46 18.22 12.03
C GLY A 309 -10.91 18.13 11.57
N THR A 310 -11.67 17.24 12.18
CA THR A 310 -13.15 17.26 12.05
C THR A 310 -13.72 18.55 12.68
N PRO A 311 -15.04 18.80 12.63
CA PRO A 311 -15.66 19.99 13.20
C PRO A 311 -15.13 20.37 14.60
N PRO A 312 -14.79 21.65 14.82
CA PRO A 312 -15.07 22.80 13.95
C PRO A 312 -13.97 23.17 12.93
N ASP A 313 -12.82 22.49 12.91
CA ASP A 313 -11.65 22.92 12.10
C ASP A 313 -11.94 22.94 10.59
N CYS A 314 -12.45 21.82 10.05
CA CYS A 314 -12.81 21.71 8.63
C CYS A 314 -13.82 22.79 8.18
N GLU A 315 -14.76 23.18 9.05
CA GLU A 315 -15.84 24.12 8.76
C GLU A 315 -15.29 25.53 8.66
N TRP A 316 -14.49 25.94 9.62
CA TRP A 316 -13.86 27.26 9.59
C TRP A 316 -12.95 27.41 8.38
N LYS A 317 -12.22 26.35 8.02
CA LYS A 317 -11.39 26.33 6.81
C LYS A 317 -12.22 26.43 5.54
N ALA A 318 -13.34 25.70 5.45
CA ALA A 318 -14.26 25.80 4.32
C ALA A 318 -14.88 27.21 4.21
N GLN A 319 -15.29 27.82 5.31
CA GLN A 319 -15.80 29.21 5.35
C GLN A 319 -14.77 30.23 4.90
N ALA A 320 -13.48 29.98 5.19
CA ALA A 320 -12.37 30.80 4.72
C ALA A 320 -11.96 30.52 3.24
N GLY A 321 -12.71 29.69 2.50
CA GLY A 321 -12.41 29.32 1.13
C GLY A 321 -11.31 28.26 0.97
N ASN A 322 -10.80 27.71 2.08
CA ASN A 322 -9.77 26.68 2.11
C ASN A 322 -10.38 25.32 2.42
N ILE A 323 -11.28 24.85 1.56
CA ILE A 323 -11.95 23.55 1.73
C ILE A 323 -10.90 22.44 1.89
N CYS A 324 -11.10 21.62 2.92
CA CYS A 324 -10.22 20.49 3.22
C CYS A 324 -10.42 19.36 2.21
N VAL A 325 -9.32 18.72 1.82
CA VAL A 325 -9.34 17.50 1.01
C VAL A 325 -9.79 16.31 1.86
N ALA A 326 -9.26 16.23 3.09
CA ALA A 326 -9.58 15.18 4.03
C ALA A 326 -9.71 15.72 5.46
N SER A 327 -10.62 15.11 6.22
CA SER A 327 -10.92 15.47 7.61
C SER A 327 -10.93 14.23 8.52
N PHE A 328 -10.19 14.27 9.63
CA PHE A 328 -10.14 13.19 10.62
C PHE A 328 -9.70 13.68 12.01
N ASP A 329 -9.82 12.83 13.04
CA ASP A 329 -9.40 13.16 14.40
C ASP A 329 -8.01 12.60 14.71
N TRP A 330 -7.09 13.46 15.14
CA TRP A 330 -5.74 13.05 15.54
C TRP A 330 -5.74 12.06 16.71
N SER A 331 -6.69 12.21 17.64
CA SER A 331 -6.78 11.36 18.84
C SER A 331 -7.05 9.89 18.53
N CYS A 332 -7.72 9.59 17.41
CA CYS A 332 -8.04 8.23 17.01
C CYS A 332 -7.25 7.77 15.77
N SER A 333 -6.40 8.64 15.21
CA SER A 333 -5.72 8.41 13.92
C SER A 333 -6.69 8.11 12.78
N GLY A 334 -7.82 8.82 12.78
CA GLY A 334 -9.02 8.58 11.99
C GLY A 334 -10.21 9.27 12.67
N ILE A 335 -11.39 9.34 12.07
CA ILE A 335 -12.59 9.87 12.73
C ILE A 335 -12.97 8.94 13.88
N CYS A 336 -12.97 9.46 15.11
CA CYS A 336 -13.40 8.68 16.27
C CYS A 336 -14.85 8.25 16.10
N LYS A 337 -15.17 6.96 16.34
CA LYS A 337 -16.52 6.39 16.10
C LYS A 337 -17.02 6.70 14.67
N SER A 338 -16.18 6.45 13.68
CA SER A 338 -16.42 6.84 12.28
C SER A 338 -17.71 6.29 11.70
N ALA A 339 -18.11 5.07 12.06
CA ALA A 339 -19.36 4.46 11.60
C ALA A 339 -20.59 5.34 11.89
N GLU A 340 -20.58 6.07 13.01
CA GLU A 340 -21.64 7.00 13.41
C GLU A 340 -21.33 8.45 13.01
N ARG A 341 -20.09 8.90 13.22
CA ARG A 341 -19.71 10.33 13.12
C ARG A 341 -19.39 10.81 11.72
N ILE A 342 -19.01 9.95 10.78
CA ILE A 342 -18.62 10.41 9.44
C ILE A 342 -19.76 11.15 8.72
N ARG A 343 -21.02 10.81 9.04
CA ARG A 343 -22.20 11.50 8.49
C ARG A 343 -22.28 12.95 8.94
N GLU A 344 -22.07 13.23 10.23
CA GLU A 344 -22.03 14.59 10.76
C GLU A 344 -20.88 15.38 10.13
N VAL A 345 -19.69 14.76 10.08
CA VAL A 345 -18.51 15.35 9.45
C VAL A 345 -18.78 15.68 7.97
N HIS A 346 -19.39 14.77 7.23
CA HIS A 346 -19.73 15.00 5.82
C HIS A 346 -20.74 16.13 5.63
N GLN A 347 -21.74 16.26 6.49
CA GLN A 347 -22.72 17.34 6.40
C GLN A 347 -22.11 18.73 6.65
N ARG A 348 -21.06 18.80 7.48
CA ARG A 348 -20.48 20.05 7.94
C ARG A 348 -19.20 20.44 7.18
N CYS A 349 -18.39 19.46 6.81
CA CYS A 349 -17.11 19.62 6.10
C CYS A 349 -17.20 19.29 4.61
N GLY A 350 -18.32 18.72 4.16
CA GLY A 350 -18.49 18.26 2.78
C GLY A 350 -18.45 19.40 1.77
N GLU A 351 -17.83 19.13 0.63
CA GLU A 351 -18.01 19.96 -0.55
C GLU A 351 -19.47 19.89 -1.05
N GLY A 352 -19.92 20.90 -1.81
CA GLY A 352 -21.29 20.93 -2.33
C GLY A 352 -21.58 19.72 -3.23
N GLU A 353 -22.83 19.24 -3.25
CA GLU A 353 -23.22 18.00 -3.94
C GLU A 353 -22.85 17.97 -5.44
N ASN A 354 -22.80 19.15 -6.08
CA ASN A 354 -22.44 19.31 -7.49
C ASN A 354 -20.95 19.62 -7.73
N ALA A 355 -20.14 19.79 -6.68
CA ALA A 355 -18.73 20.14 -6.80
C ALA A 355 -17.98 19.12 -7.66
N LEU A 356 -18.19 17.83 -7.40
CA LEU A 356 -17.55 16.73 -8.14
C LEU A 356 -17.91 16.73 -9.62
N TRP A 357 -19.16 17.02 -9.96
CA TRP A 357 -19.64 16.97 -11.34
C TRP A 357 -19.28 18.23 -12.13
N SER A 358 -19.24 19.39 -11.47
CA SER A 358 -18.83 20.67 -12.06
C SER A 358 -17.32 20.83 -12.18
N ALA A 359 -16.54 20.11 -11.38
CA ALA A 359 -15.08 20.19 -11.42
C ALA A 359 -14.53 19.72 -12.76
N THR A 360 -13.59 20.50 -13.30
CA THR A 360 -12.78 20.14 -14.46
C THR A 360 -11.36 19.94 -13.97
N PHE A 361 -10.78 18.78 -14.28
CA PHE A 361 -9.45 18.38 -13.79
C PHE A 361 -8.44 18.37 -14.91
#